data_AF-A0AAU6FXW9-F1
#
_entry.id   AF-A0AAU6FXW9-F1
#
_cell.length_a   1.000
_cell.length_b   1.000
_cell.length_c   1.000
_cell.angle_alpha   90.00
_cell.angle_beta   90.00
_cell.angle_gamma   90.00
#
_symmetry.space_group_name_H-M   'P 1'
#
loop_
_entity.id
_entity.type
_entity.pdbx_description
1 polymer ?
#
loop_
_entity_poly.entity_id
_entity_poly.type
_entity_poly.pdbx_seq_one_letter_code
_entity_poly.pdbx_strand_id
1 'polypeptide(L)'
;MDGTLIIDDLRVQELELADGTFAYTILWPEGATHREADGFLRTRQPGTDRTYAFHLVDHLRWLEHEGLTLASVTLDDLYRYMGAVGAKITGPYGQPWRTGKQPYEHSTLKLVASCLKGFYLHVSGLGINEELGKRLDRSQLPTRRDSRPERPHGSEAETAWRERALNAEDGLKSAHAEIRRQRSRRGQLLGQIRDLKARWSDGSVTRLVEQYAQPKQRVQQLSQDQRQMRNEHRRPGRTTGSRTAASPNWKHNCWNTPAAAERPCSPR
;
A
#
# COMPACT_ATOMS: atom_id res chain seq x y z
N MET A 1 -6.19 21.05 -23.56
CA MET A 1 -5.89 19.62 -23.32
C MET A 1 -6.40 19.30 -21.94
N ASP A 2 -7.56 18.65 -21.86
CA ASP A 2 -8.19 18.29 -20.60
C ASP A 2 -7.40 17.15 -19.97
N GLY A 3 -6.46 17.51 -19.10
CA GLY A 3 -5.70 16.57 -18.28
C GLY A 3 -6.62 15.98 -17.23
N THR A 4 -7.42 14.98 -17.59
CA THR A 4 -8.04 14.09 -16.61
C THR A 4 -6.90 13.49 -15.79
N LEU A 5 -6.78 13.92 -14.54
CA LEU A 5 -5.83 13.35 -13.59
C LEU A 5 -6.24 11.89 -13.38
N ILE A 6 -5.56 10.97 -14.07
CA ILE A 6 -5.64 9.54 -13.74
C ILE A 6 -4.79 9.36 -12.48
N ILE A 7 -5.39 9.70 -11.34
CA ILE A 7 -4.92 9.30 -10.02
C ILE A 7 -5.42 7.86 -9.87
N ASP A 8 -4.53 6.94 -9.49
CA ASP A 8 -4.79 5.50 -9.27
C ASP A 8 -4.43 4.52 -10.41
N ASP A 9 -3.70 4.94 -11.46
CA ASP A 9 -3.19 3.99 -12.48
C ASP A 9 -1.73 4.29 -12.87
N LEU A 10 -1.00 3.26 -13.33
CA LEU A 10 0.28 3.43 -13.99
C LEU A 10 0.10 4.35 -15.20
N ARG A 11 1.01 5.29 -15.45
CA ARG A 11 0.91 6.21 -16.58
C ARG A 11 2.23 6.44 -17.28
N VAL A 12 2.18 6.73 -18.57
CA VAL A 12 3.34 7.20 -19.33
C VAL A 12 3.54 8.68 -19.04
N GLN A 13 4.79 9.07 -18.77
CA GLN A 13 5.23 10.45 -18.61
C GLN A 13 6.24 10.78 -19.69
N GLU A 14 6.01 11.90 -20.38
CA GLU A 14 6.95 12.50 -21.33
C GLU A 14 7.93 13.40 -20.58
N LEU A 15 9.21 13.31 -20.97
CA LEU A 15 10.33 14.05 -20.40
C LEU A 15 11.05 14.79 -21.52
N GLU A 16 11.14 16.11 -21.43
CA GLU A 16 11.94 16.92 -22.34
C GLU A 16 13.40 16.91 -21.87
N LEU A 17 14.32 16.52 -22.75
CA LEU A 17 15.75 16.50 -22.49
C LEU A 17 16.37 17.86 -22.82
N ALA A 18 17.57 18.13 -22.29
CA ALA A 18 18.28 19.38 -22.47
C ALA A 18 18.65 19.68 -23.95
N ASP A 19 18.65 18.67 -24.82
CA ASP A 19 18.90 18.79 -26.25
C ASP A 19 17.62 19.00 -27.09
N GLY A 20 16.46 19.14 -26.43
CA GLY A 20 15.16 19.32 -27.08
C GLY A 20 14.53 18.01 -27.59
N THR A 21 15.15 16.86 -27.33
CA THR A 21 14.53 15.55 -27.59
C THR A 21 13.58 15.15 -26.47
N PHE A 22 12.69 14.20 -26.74
CA PHE A 22 11.77 13.65 -25.74
C PHE A 22 12.17 12.21 -25.40
N ALA A 23 12.05 11.86 -24.12
CA ALA A 23 12.07 10.49 -23.63
C ALA A 23 10.76 10.18 -22.88
N TYR A 24 10.48 8.89 -22.75
CA TYR A 24 9.28 8.41 -22.09
C TYR A 24 9.65 7.53 -20.89
N THR A 25 8.91 7.70 -19.80
CA THR A 25 9.01 6.84 -18.60
C THR A 25 7.62 6.42 -18.13
N ILE A 26 7.55 5.46 -17.21
CA ILE A 26 6.30 4.99 -16.62
C ILE A 26 6.31 5.31 -15.14
N LEU A 27 5.25 5.94 -14.67
CA LEU A 27 5.06 6.32 -13.27
C LEU A 27 3.99 5.44 -12.64
N TRP A 28 4.24 5.02 -11.41
CA TRP A 28 3.23 4.49 -10.50
C TRP A 28 2.15 5.54 -10.20
N PRO A 29 0.96 5.13 -9.70
CA PRO A 29 -0.08 6.07 -9.30
C PRO A 29 0.39 7.17 -8.35
N GLU A 30 1.27 6.84 -7.39
CA GLU A 30 1.88 7.77 -6.45
C GLU A 30 2.89 8.75 -7.07
N GLY A 31 3.19 8.59 -8.37
CA GLY A 31 4.13 9.42 -9.12
C GLY A 31 5.59 8.98 -9.05
N ALA A 32 5.89 7.89 -8.34
CA ALA A 32 7.21 7.28 -8.36
C ALA A 32 7.49 6.61 -9.71
N THR A 33 8.73 6.70 -10.20
CA THR A 33 9.13 6.04 -11.44
C THR A 33 9.14 4.51 -11.30
N HIS A 34 8.59 3.80 -12.27
CA HIS A 34 8.73 2.36 -12.39
C HIS A 34 10.14 2.02 -12.88
N ARG A 35 11.04 1.71 -11.94
CA ARG A 35 12.49 1.60 -12.16
C ARG A 35 12.90 0.68 -13.31
N GLU A 36 12.31 -0.51 -13.39
CA GLU A 36 12.65 -1.51 -14.41
C GLU A 36 12.18 -1.08 -15.80
N ALA A 37 11.01 -0.44 -15.90
CA ALA A 37 10.50 0.11 -17.15
C ALA A 37 11.32 1.31 -17.61
N ASP A 38 11.68 2.22 -16.70
CA ASP A 38 12.55 3.36 -16.99
C ASP A 38 13.93 2.92 -17.49
N GLY A 39 14.55 1.95 -16.80
CA GLY A 39 15.83 1.36 -17.23
C GLY A 39 15.74 0.75 -18.63
N PHE A 40 14.66 0.01 -18.93
CA PHE A 40 14.45 -0.56 -20.25
C PHE A 40 14.25 0.52 -21.33
N LEU A 41 13.39 1.53 -21.08
CA LEU A 41 13.08 2.57 -22.06
C LEU A 41 14.30 3.42 -22.40
N ARG A 42 15.18 3.70 -21.43
CA ARG A 42 16.46 4.41 -21.66
C ARG A 42 17.44 3.67 -22.58
N THR A 43 17.30 2.35 -22.73
CA THR A 43 18.14 1.57 -23.65
C THR A 43 17.64 1.60 -25.09
N ARG A 44 16.50 2.27 -25.36
CA ARG A 44 15.91 2.33 -26.71
C ARG A 44 16.33 3.60 -27.44
N GLN A 45 16.29 3.52 -28.76
CA GLN A 45 16.53 4.70 -29.59
C GLN A 45 15.34 5.66 -29.50
N PRO A 46 15.59 6.99 -29.57
CA PRO A 46 14.52 7.97 -29.66
C PRO A 46 13.54 7.63 -30.79
N GLY A 47 12.25 7.65 -30.48
CA GLY A 47 11.16 7.38 -31.44
C GLY A 47 10.53 5.98 -31.34
N THR A 48 11.27 4.97 -30.89
CA THR A 48 10.68 3.64 -30.56
C THR A 48 10.27 3.53 -29.09
N ASP A 49 10.90 4.32 -28.23
CA ASP A 49 10.63 4.46 -26.81
C ASP A 49 9.19 4.91 -26.52
N ARG A 50 8.61 5.83 -27.31
CA ARG A 50 7.21 6.23 -27.18
C ARG A 50 6.26 5.05 -27.35
N THR A 51 6.39 4.35 -28.48
CA THR A 51 5.53 3.20 -28.80
C THR A 51 5.70 2.10 -27.75
N TYR A 52 6.93 1.85 -27.31
CA TYR A 52 7.20 0.85 -26.28
C TYR A 52 6.62 1.25 -24.93
N ALA A 53 6.68 2.53 -24.54
CA ALA A 53 6.12 3.01 -23.29
C ALA A 53 4.60 2.76 -23.21
N PHE A 54 3.86 3.03 -24.29
CA PHE A 54 2.40 2.80 -24.31
C PHE A 54 2.01 1.31 -24.33
N HIS A 55 2.79 0.45 -24.98
CA HIS A 55 2.55 -0.99 -24.91
C HIS A 55 2.96 -1.58 -23.57
N LEU A 56 4.07 -1.11 -23.01
CA LEU A 56 4.58 -1.56 -21.73
C LEU A 56 3.66 -1.15 -20.58
N VAL A 57 3.13 0.08 -20.58
CA VAL A 57 2.18 0.49 -19.53
C VAL A 57 0.90 -0.36 -19.57
N ASP A 58 0.40 -0.73 -20.76
CA ASP A 58 -0.78 -1.57 -20.90
C ASP A 58 -0.54 -3.00 -20.36
N HIS A 59 0.66 -3.54 -20.58
CA HIS A 59 1.12 -4.80 -20.00
C HIS A 59 1.31 -4.74 -18.48
N LEU A 60 1.93 -3.68 -17.96
CA LEU A 60 2.13 -3.52 -16.51
C LEU A 60 0.79 -3.39 -15.78
N ARG A 61 -0.19 -2.70 -16.38
CA ARG A 61 -1.57 -2.66 -15.87
C ARG A 61 -2.23 -4.03 -15.89
N TRP A 62 -1.98 -4.83 -16.91
CA TRP A 62 -2.44 -6.21 -16.94
C TRP A 62 -1.82 -7.05 -15.82
N LEU A 63 -0.51 -6.94 -15.59
CA LEU A 63 0.14 -7.62 -14.46
C LEU A 63 -0.49 -7.21 -13.12
N GLU A 64 -0.73 -5.91 -12.91
CA GLU A 64 -1.40 -5.43 -11.70
C GLU A 64 -2.83 -5.96 -11.55
N HIS A 65 -3.57 -6.06 -12.66
CA HIS A 65 -4.93 -6.60 -12.68
C HIS A 65 -4.95 -8.10 -12.36
N GLU A 66 -3.98 -8.84 -12.88
CA GLU A 66 -3.79 -10.27 -12.62
C GLU A 66 -3.09 -10.55 -11.28
N GLY A 67 -2.65 -9.52 -10.56
CA GLY A 67 -1.86 -9.64 -9.33
C GLY A 67 -0.52 -10.36 -9.51
N LEU A 68 0.05 -10.26 -10.71
CA LEU A 68 1.37 -10.77 -11.08
C LEU A 68 2.45 -9.72 -10.81
N THR A 69 3.67 -10.21 -10.57
CA THR A 69 4.87 -9.39 -10.44
C THR A 69 5.87 -9.76 -11.53
N LEU A 70 6.86 -8.90 -11.75
CA LEU A 70 7.97 -9.21 -12.67
C LEU A 70 8.73 -10.49 -12.26
N ALA A 71 8.74 -10.81 -10.96
CA ALA A 71 9.39 -12.01 -10.43
C ALA A 71 8.57 -13.29 -10.61
N SER A 72 7.23 -13.18 -10.69
CA SER A 72 6.33 -14.34 -10.70
C SER A 72 5.72 -14.65 -12.06
N VAL A 73 5.72 -13.70 -12.99
CA VAL A 73 5.16 -13.87 -14.34
C VAL A 73 5.86 -15.00 -15.11
N THR A 74 5.08 -15.83 -15.79
CA THR A 74 5.59 -16.98 -16.55
C THR A 74 5.47 -16.77 -18.06
N LEU A 75 6.06 -17.66 -18.86
CA LEU A 75 5.89 -17.62 -20.32
C LEU A 75 4.43 -17.87 -20.73
N ASP A 76 3.72 -18.74 -20.01
CA ASP A 76 2.31 -19.01 -20.29
C ASP A 76 1.44 -17.79 -19.94
N ASP A 77 1.81 -16.99 -18.93
CA ASP A 77 1.19 -15.68 -18.66
C ASP A 77 1.39 -14.69 -19.80
N LEU A 78 2.60 -14.61 -20.37
CA LEU A 78 2.83 -13.74 -21.53
C LEU A 78 1.99 -14.19 -22.74
N TYR A 79 1.82 -15.50 -22.94
CA TYR A 79 0.91 -16.01 -23.98
C TYR A 79 -0.54 -15.64 -23.69
N ARG A 80 -0.97 -15.69 -22.44
CA ARG A 80 -2.30 -15.28 -22.02
C ARG A 80 -2.54 -13.78 -22.26
N TYR A 81 -1.58 -12.93 -21.90
CA TYR A 81 -1.62 -11.50 -22.23
C TYR A 81 -1.72 -11.28 -23.74
N MET A 82 -0.87 -11.93 -24.54
CA MET A 82 -0.90 -11.82 -25.99
C MET A 82 -2.26 -12.23 -26.57
N GLY A 83 -2.86 -13.31 -26.05
CA GLY A 83 -4.20 -13.75 -26.41
C GLY A 83 -5.26 -12.71 -26.07
N ALA A 84 -5.21 -12.18 -24.85
CA ALA A 84 -6.16 -11.18 -24.36
C ALA A 84 -6.10 -9.84 -25.13
N VAL A 85 -4.94 -9.47 -25.66
CA VAL A 85 -4.79 -8.29 -26.52
C VAL A 85 -5.04 -8.56 -28.01
N GLY A 86 -5.38 -9.79 -28.42
CA GLY A 86 -5.86 -10.12 -29.76
C GLY A 86 -5.09 -11.18 -30.55
N ALA A 87 -4.07 -11.83 -29.95
CA ALA A 87 -3.43 -12.98 -30.60
C ALA A 87 -4.38 -14.19 -30.63
N LYS A 88 -4.33 -14.99 -31.70
CA LYS A 88 -5.16 -16.19 -31.87
C LYS A 88 -4.63 -17.37 -31.03
N ILE A 89 -4.79 -17.30 -29.71
CA ILE A 89 -4.33 -18.32 -28.77
C ILE A 89 -5.53 -18.78 -27.96
N THR A 90 -5.94 -20.04 -28.07
CA THR A 90 -7.06 -20.54 -27.26
C THR A 90 -6.69 -20.60 -25.78
N GLY A 91 -7.50 -20.01 -24.90
CA GLY A 91 -7.36 -20.17 -23.46
C GLY A 91 -8.27 -19.23 -22.65
N PRO A 92 -8.38 -19.45 -21.33
CA PRO A 92 -8.98 -18.47 -20.45
C PRO A 92 -8.06 -17.24 -20.35
N TYR A 93 -8.57 -16.07 -20.73
CA TYR A 93 -7.78 -14.83 -20.76
C TYR A 93 -7.80 -14.04 -19.45
N GLY A 94 -8.57 -14.49 -18.44
CA GLY A 94 -8.85 -13.72 -17.24
C GLY A 94 -9.99 -12.72 -17.44
N GLN A 95 -10.11 -11.76 -16.52
CA GLN A 95 -11.08 -10.68 -16.66
C GLN A 95 -10.55 -9.59 -17.60
N PRO A 96 -11.42 -8.94 -18.40
CA PRO A 96 -10.98 -7.89 -19.30
C PRO A 96 -10.56 -6.64 -18.52
N TRP A 97 -9.27 -6.31 -18.53
CA TRP A 97 -8.75 -5.03 -18.00
C TRP A 97 -8.86 -3.90 -19.04
N ARG A 98 -9.00 -4.25 -20.32
CA ARG A 98 -9.15 -3.32 -21.46
C ARG A 98 -10.61 -3.04 -21.81
N THR A 99 -11.42 -2.62 -20.84
CA THR A 99 -12.83 -2.29 -21.09
C THR A 99 -12.97 -1.23 -22.18
N GLY A 100 -13.76 -1.54 -23.22
CA GLY A 100 -14.04 -0.61 -24.33
C GLY A 100 -12.92 -0.44 -25.37
N LYS A 101 -11.79 -1.17 -25.29
CA LYS A 101 -10.73 -1.10 -26.30
C LYS A 101 -10.80 -2.27 -27.28
N GLN A 102 -10.56 -1.99 -28.56
CA GLN A 102 -10.43 -3.01 -29.59
C GLN A 102 -9.16 -3.85 -29.40
N PRO A 103 -9.17 -5.14 -29.80
CA PRO A 103 -7.96 -5.94 -29.93
C PRO A 103 -6.92 -5.27 -30.83
N TYR A 104 -5.65 -5.57 -30.59
CA TYR A 104 -4.58 -5.02 -31.40
C TYR A 104 -4.55 -5.64 -32.79
N GLU A 105 -4.23 -4.80 -33.78
CA GLU A 105 -3.91 -5.22 -35.13
C GLU A 105 -2.62 -6.06 -35.15
N HIS A 106 -2.46 -6.85 -36.21
CA HIS A 106 -1.33 -7.78 -36.32
C HIS A 106 0.05 -7.10 -36.30
N SER A 107 0.19 -5.92 -36.93
CA SER A 107 1.42 -5.13 -36.87
C SER A 107 1.73 -4.65 -35.45
N THR A 108 0.71 -4.23 -34.72
CA THR A 108 0.82 -3.83 -33.31
C THR A 108 1.17 -5.02 -32.42
N LEU A 109 0.58 -6.19 -32.64
CA LEU A 109 0.94 -7.42 -31.89
C LEU A 109 2.42 -7.77 -32.04
N LYS A 110 3.02 -7.58 -33.22
CA LYS A 110 4.47 -7.76 -33.42
C LYS A 110 5.31 -6.76 -32.64
N LEU A 111 4.88 -5.49 -32.60
CA LEU A 111 5.56 -4.46 -31.80
C LEU A 111 5.48 -4.78 -30.31
N VAL A 112 4.31 -5.19 -29.82
CA VAL A 112 4.08 -5.62 -28.43
C VAL A 112 4.96 -6.83 -28.11
N ALA A 113 4.96 -7.87 -28.95
CA ALA A 113 5.80 -9.06 -28.77
C ALA A 113 7.30 -8.71 -28.67
N SER A 114 7.78 -7.83 -29.56
CA SER A 114 9.17 -7.37 -29.53
C SER A 114 9.48 -6.54 -28.27
N CYS A 115 8.57 -5.63 -27.90
CA CYS A 115 8.67 -4.81 -26.70
C CYS A 115 8.77 -5.68 -25.44
N LEU A 116 7.85 -6.65 -25.27
CA LEU A 116 7.83 -7.56 -24.13
C LEU A 116 9.08 -8.45 -24.09
N LYS A 117 9.52 -8.99 -25.24
CA LYS A 117 10.76 -9.77 -25.30
C LYS A 117 11.96 -8.96 -24.84
N GLY A 118 12.13 -7.74 -25.37
CA GLY A 118 13.19 -6.85 -24.96
C GLY A 118 13.13 -6.49 -23.47
N PHE A 119 11.93 -6.19 -22.96
CA PHE A 119 11.72 -5.82 -21.56
C PHE A 119 12.08 -6.96 -20.61
N TYR A 120 11.61 -8.18 -20.85
CA TYR A 120 11.91 -9.31 -19.97
C TYR A 120 13.35 -9.80 -20.05
N LEU A 121 14.02 -9.65 -21.21
CA LEU A 121 15.46 -9.86 -21.29
C LEU A 121 16.24 -8.81 -20.48
N HIS A 122 15.80 -7.54 -20.50
CA HIS A 122 16.38 -6.49 -19.66
C HIS A 122 16.19 -6.79 -18.17
N VAL A 123 14.96 -7.11 -17.75
CA VAL A 123 14.60 -7.48 -16.37
C VAL A 123 15.41 -8.71 -15.90
N SER A 124 15.57 -9.71 -16.76
CA SER A 124 16.44 -10.87 -16.47
C SER A 124 17.91 -10.48 -16.31
N GLY A 125 18.41 -9.51 -17.08
CA GLY A 125 19.76 -8.98 -16.91
C GLY A 125 19.99 -8.25 -15.58
N LEU A 126 18.91 -7.82 -14.91
CA LEU A 126 18.94 -7.27 -13.55
C LEU A 126 18.83 -8.36 -12.46
N GLY A 127 18.81 -9.65 -12.82
CA GLY A 127 18.66 -10.78 -11.90
C GLY A 127 17.23 -11.08 -11.48
N ILE A 128 16.23 -10.47 -12.13
CA ILE A 128 14.81 -10.71 -11.84
C ILE A 128 14.27 -11.72 -12.86
N ASN A 129 13.73 -12.84 -12.37
CA ASN A 129 13.07 -13.85 -13.21
C ASN A 129 13.94 -14.37 -14.36
N GLU A 130 15.16 -14.81 -14.03
CA GLU A 130 16.14 -15.30 -15.00
C GLU A 130 15.65 -16.48 -15.83
N GLU A 131 14.81 -17.34 -15.24
CA GLU A 131 14.25 -18.50 -15.92
C GLU A 131 13.31 -18.08 -17.07
N LEU A 132 12.45 -17.08 -16.84
CA LEU A 132 11.66 -16.50 -17.91
C LEU A 132 12.55 -15.91 -19.00
N GLY A 133 13.60 -15.16 -18.61
CA GLY A 133 14.57 -14.60 -19.57
C GLY A 133 15.18 -15.66 -20.48
N LYS A 134 15.69 -16.77 -19.91
CA LYS A 134 16.27 -17.89 -20.67
C LYS A 134 15.27 -18.54 -21.62
N ARG A 135 14.03 -18.72 -21.19
CA ARG A 135 12.96 -19.29 -22.02
C ARG A 135 12.54 -18.34 -23.14
N LEU A 136 12.49 -17.04 -22.87
CA LEU A 136 12.07 -16.02 -23.81
C LEU A 136 13.15 -15.69 -24.85
N ASP A 137 14.42 -15.84 -24.49
CA ASP A 137 15.54 -15.74 -25.43
C ASP A 137 15.37 -16.74 -26.58
N ARG A 138 15.04 -17.99 -26.22
CA ARG A 138 14.86 -19.12 -27.14
C ARG A 138 13.49 -19.19 -27.83
N SER A 139 12.51 -18.39 -27.39
CA SER A 139 11.14 -18.44 -27.91
C SER A 139 10.72 -17.11 -28.54
N GLN A 140 9.72 -17.18 -29.42
CA GLN A 140 9.02 -15.99 -29.90
C GLN A 140 7.65 -15.90 -29.23
N LEU A 141 7.22 -14.66 -28.96
CA LEU A 141 5.86 -14.42 -28.50
C LEU A 141 4.91 -14.51 -29.71
N PRO A 142 3.74 -15.15 -29.55
CA PRO A 142 2.83 -15.47 -30.64
C PRO A 142 2.24 -14.23 -31.30
N THR A 143 2.30 -14.17 -32.64
CA THR A 143 1.72 -13.10 -33.46
C THR A 143 0.88 -13.67 -34.60
N ARG A 144 -0.37 -14.07 -34.28
CA ARG A 144 -1.44 -14.57 -35.21
C ARG A 144 -1.15 -15.83 -36.05
N ARG A 145 0.10 -16.22 -36.34
CA ARG A 145 0.47 -17.38 -37.18
C ARG A 145 1.16 -18.53 -36.44
N ASP A 146 1.56 -18.34 -35.19
CA ASP A 146 2.17 -19.43 -34.41
C ASP A 146 1.09 -20.35 -33.84
N SER A 147 0.80 -21.42 -34.57
CA SER A 147 0.07 -22.56 -34.01
C SER A 147 1.04 -23.33 -33.10
N ARG A 148 0.71 -23.39 -31.81
CA ARG A 148 1.47 -24.14 -30.79
C ARG A 148 1.54 -25.63 -31.18
N PRO A 149 2.62 -26.37 -30.88
CA PRO A 149 2.55 -27.82 -30.86
C PRO A 149 1.59 -28.27 -29.75
N GLU A 150 0.63 -29.12 -30.09
CA GLU A 150 -0.33 -29.71 -29.16
C GLU A 150 0.39 -30.36 -27.97
N ARG A 151 -0.06 -30.05 -26.74
CA ARG A 151 0.39 -30.70 -25.51
C ARG A 151 -0.58 -31.85 -25.19
N PRO A 152 -0.10 -32.99 -24.68
CA PRO A 152 -0.98 -34.08 -24.24
C PRO A 152 -1.71 -33.64 -22.96
N HIS A 153 -3.04 -33.68 -22.99
CA HIS A 153 -3.91 -33.29 -21.88
C HIS A 153 -4.19 -34.47 -20.94
N GLY A 154 -4.10 -34.23 -19.62
CA GLY A 154 -5.02 -34.83 -18.64
C GLY A 154 -4.51 -36.03 -17.85
N SER A 155 -3.62 -35.81 -16.88
CA SER A 155 -3.51 -36.72 -15.72
C SER A 155 -4.13 -36.08 -14.49
N GLU A 156 -4.67 -36.88 -13.56
CA GLU A 156 -5.24 -36.40 -12.28
C GLU A 156 -4.18 -35.71 -11.41
N ALA A 157 -2.92 -36.12 -11.53
CA ALA A 157 -1.79 -35.40 -10.97
C ALA A 157 -1.68 -34.00 -11.58
N GLU A 158 -2.00 -33.86 -12.88
CA GLU A 158 -2.00 -32.59 -13.61
C GLU A 158 -3.06 -31.61 -13.13
N THR A 159 -4.26 -32.10 -12.89
CA THR A 159 -5.35 -31.30 -12.32
C THR A 159 -5.05 -30.91 -10.88
N ALA A 160 -4.46 -31.80 -10.07
CA ALA A 160 -4.14 -31.53 -8.68
C ALA A 160 -2.99 -30.51 -8.49
N TRP A 161 -1.97 -30.50 -9.35
CA TRP A 161 -0.94 -29.44 -9.28
C TRP A 161 -1.43 -28.12 -9.86
N ARG A 162 -2.30 -28.14 -10.88
CA ARG A 162 -2.97 -26.93 -11.39
C ARG A 162 -3.84 -26.26 -10.33
N GLU A 163 -4.65 -27.04 -9.60
CA GLU A 163 -5.50 -26.52 -8.54
C GLU A 163 -4.67 -25.92 -7.39
N ARG A 164 -3.58 -26.60 -6.98
CA ARG A 164 -2.66 -26.05 -5.97
C ARG A 164 -1.94 -24.78 -6.46
N ALA A 165 -1.56 -24.72 -7.73
CA ALA A 165 -0.95 -23.54 -8.31
C ALA A 165 -1.93 -22.36 -8.33
N LEU A 166 -3.20 -22.59 -8.72
CA LEU A 166 -4.25 -21.58 -8.70
C LEU A 166 -4.53 -21.06 -7.28
N ASN A 167 -4.67 -21.96 -6.30
CA ASN A 167 -4.87 -21.56 -4.90
C ASN A 167 -3.70 -20.75 -4.33
N ALA A 168 -2.46 -21.11 -4.73
CA ALA A 168 -1.27 -20.35 -4.35
C ALA A 168 -1.23 -18.97 -5.03
N GLU A 169 -1.67 -18.90 -6.29
CA GLU A 169 -1.81 -17.66 -7.04
C GLU A 169 -2.85 -16.73 -6.40
N ASP A 170 -4.03 -17.24 -6.06
CA ASP A 170 -5.08 -16.47 -5.37
C ASP A 170 -4.63 -15.98 -4.00
N GLY A 171 -3.88 -16.81 -3.25
CA GLY A 171 -3.24 -16.40 -2.00
C GLY A 171 -2.25 -15.25 -2.21
N LEU A 172 -1.43 -15.31 -3.26
CA LEU A 172 -0.47 -14.26 -3.61
C LEU A 172 -1.18 -12.96 -4.07
N LYS A 173 -2.25 -13.07 -4.87
CA LYS A 173 -3.06 -11.93 -5.32
C LYS A 173 -3.72 -11.23 -4.12
N SER A 174 -4.29 -12.00 -3.21
CA SER A 174 -4.90 -11.48 -1.97
C SER A 174 -3.87 -10.76 -1.10
N ALA A 175 -2.68 -11.34 -0.92
CA ALA A 175 -1.59 -10.72 -0.17
C ALA A 175 -1.12 -9.40 -0.83
N HIS A 176 -0.97 -9.35 -2.14
CA HIS A 176 -0.60 -8.12 -2.86
C HIS A 176 -1.69 -7.04 -2.76
N ALA A 177 -2.96 -7.41 -2.89
CA ALA A 177 -4.08 -6.49 -2.72
C ALA A 177 -4.10 -5.90 -1.29
N GLU A 178 -3.75 -6.70 -0.28
CA GLU A 178 -3.61 -6.24 1.10
C GLU A 178 -2.39 -5.31 1.28
N ILE A 179 -1.24 -5.64 0.71
CA ILE A 179 -0.07 -4.74 0.71
C ILE A 179 -0.41 -3.39 0.07
N ARG A 180 -1.19 -3.38 -1.02
CA ARG A 180 -1.67 -2.15 -1.66
C ARG A 180 -2.57 -1.36 -0.71
N ARG A 181 -3.58 -1.99 -0.10
CA ARG A 181 -4.44 -1.37 0.92
C ARG A 181 -3.63 -0.76 2.06
N GLN A 182 -2.62 -1.48 2.57
CA GLN A 182 -1.76 -1.00 3.65
C GLN A 182 -0.90 0.19 3.25
N ARG A 183 -0.33 0.20 2.04
CA ARG A 183 0.46 1.32 1.53
C ARG A 183 -0.40 2.57 1.34
N SER A 184 -1.60 2.43 0.79
CA SER A 184 -2.56 3.54 0.67
C SER A 184 -2.96 4.11 2.03
N ARG A 185 -3.29 3.23 2.99
CA ARG A 185 -3.63 3.65 4.37
C ARG A 185 -2.47 4.36 5.06
N ARG A 186 -1.24 3.87 4.88
CA ARG A 186 -0.03 4.51 5.42
C ARG A 186 0.16 5.91 4.83
N GLY A 187 -0.02 6.06 3.52
CA GLY A 187 0.04 7.37 2.85
C GLY A 187 -0.98 8.35 3.43
N GLN A 188 -2.24 7.91 3.61
CA GLN A 188 -3.29 8.70 4.24
C GLN A 188 -2.91 9.15 5.66
N LEU A 189 -2.43 8.22 6.50
CA LEU A 189 -2.02 8.50 7.87
C LEU A 189 -0.83 9.48 7.93
N LEU A 190 0.15 9.34 7.03
CA LEU A 190 1.28 10.27 6.95
C LEU A 190 0.84 11.67 6.53
N GLY A 191 -0.14 11.79 5.64
CA GLY A 191 -0.79 13.06 5.30
C GLY A 191 -1.46 13.70 6.52
N GLN A 192 -2.26 12.92 7.26
CA GLN A 192 -2.91 13.39 8.49
C GLN A 192 -1.90 13.87 9.54
N ILE A 193 -0.79 13.16 9.73
CA ILE A 193 0.29 13.58 10.63
C ILE A 193 0.89 14.91 10.18
N ARG A 194 1.14 15.09 8.88
CA ARG A 194 1.65 16.34 8.32
C ARG A 194 0.68 17.49 8.55
N ASP A 195 -0.61 17.29 8.29
CA ASP A 195 -1.65 18.31 8.46
C ASP A 195 -1.87 18.65 9.94
N LEU A 196 -1.77 17.66 10.83
CA LEU A 196 -1.80 17.89 12.29
C LEU A 196 -0.58 18.70 12.74
N LYS A 197 0.62 18.34 12.28
CA LYS A 197 1.84 19.11 12.56
C LYS A 197 1.77 20.54 12.01
N ALA A 198 1.20 20.74 10.83
CA ALA A 198 1.02 22.07 10.25
C ALA A 198 0.01 22.93 11.05
N ARG A 199 -1.04 22.31 11.60
CA ARG A 199 -2.03 22.98 12.46
C ARG A 199 -1.51 23.28 13.87
N TRP A 200 -0.57 22.49 14.36
CA TRP A 200 0.05 22.65 15.68
C TRP A 200 1.42 23.31 15.50
N SER A 201 1.43 24.64 15.31
CA SER A 201 2.69 25.39 15.35
C SER A 201 3.31 25.32 16.75
N ASP A 202 4.63 25.55 16.89
CA ASP A 202 5.29 25.67 18.19
C ASP A 202 4.58 26.69 19.11
N GLY A 203 3.95 27.71 18.52
CA GLY A 203 3.11 28.68 19.25
C GLY A 203 1.84 28.09 19.88
N SER A 204 1.29 27.01 19.36
CA SER A 204 0.11 26.32 19.93
C SER A 204 0.47 25.56 21.22
N VAL A 205 1.67 24.99 21.29
CA VAL A 205 2.18 24.33 22.51
C VAL A 205 2.41 25.37 23.60
N THR A 206 3.04 26.49 23.28
CA THR A 206 3.26 27.60 24.22
C THR A 206 1.94 28.16 24.75
N ARG A 207 0.95 28.36 23.88
CA ARG A 207 -0.38 28.89 24.25
C ARG A 207 -1.16 27.93 25.15
N LEU A 208 -1.05 26.62 24.91
CA LEU A 208 -1.61 25.59 25.81
C LEU A 208 -0.92 25.61 27.17
N VAL A 209 0.41 25.66 27.22
CA VAL A 209 1.16 25.74 28.48
C VAL A 209 0.75 26.98 29.30
N GLU A 210 0.58 28.13 28.64
CA GLU A 210 0.07 29.35 29.29
C GLU A 210 -1.37 29.21 29.78
N GLN A 211 -2.26 28.64 28.96
CA GLN A 211 -3.65 28.39 29.36
C GLN A 211 -3.77 27.44 30.56
N TYR A 212 -2.87 26.47 30.68
CA TYR A 212 -2.85 25.54 31.81
C TYR A 212 -2.09 26.08 33.05
N ALA A 213 -1.37 27.20 32.95
CA ALA A 213 -0.66 27.77 34.09
C ALA A 213 -1.62 28.35 35.14
N GLN A 214 -2.65 29.07 34.71
CA GLN A 214 -3.65 29.73 35.57
C GLN A 214 -4.49 28.73 36.40
N PRO A 215 -5.10 27.67 35.81
CA PRO A 215 -5.81 26.65 36.57
C PRO A 215 -4.91 25.91 37.56
N LYS A 216 -3.66 25.63 37.18
CA LYS A 216 -2.71 24.90 38.02
C LYS A 216 -2.33 25.70 39.27
N GLN A 217 -2.11 27.01 39.13
CA GLN A 217 -1.91 27.93 40.26
C GLN A 217 -3.13 27.96 41.17
N ARG A 218 -4.35 27.99 40.61
CA ARG A 218 -5.60 28.01 41.38
C ARG A 218 -5.80 26.73 42.20
N VAL A 219 -5.49 25.57 41.63
CA VAL A 219 -5.53 24.28 42.35
C VAL A 219 -4.52 24.25 43.49
N GLN A 220 -3.32 24.79 43.28
CA GLN A 220 -2.30 24.89 44.33
C GLN A 220 -2.76 25.82 45.46
N GLN A 221 -3.31 26.99 45.13
CA GLN A 221 -3.85 27.94 46.12
C GLN A 221 -4.97 27.31 46.94
N LEU A 222 -5.98 26.72 46.28
CA LEU A 222 -7.09 26.05 46.96
C LEU A 222 -6.62 24.89 47.84
N SER A 223 -5.55 24.19 47.45
CA SER A 223 -4.96 23.12 48.26
C SER A 223 -4.24 23.65 49.50
N GLN A 224 -3.58 24.82 49.39
CA GLN A 224 -2.96 25.49 50.53
C GLN A 224 -4.04 26.02 51.49
N ASP A 225 -5.08 26.65 50.96
CA ASP A 225 -6.22 27.14 51.74
C ASP A 225 -6.92 25.99 52.48
N GLN A 226 -7.15 24.84 51.83
CA GLN A 226 -7.70 23.66 52.51
C GLN A 226 -6.80 23.13 53.63
N ARG A 227 -5.48 23.14 53.45
CA ARG A 227 -4.53 22.74 54.51
C ARG A 227 -4.55 23.74 55.67
N GLN A 228 -4.64 25.03 55.37
CA GLN A 228 -4.73 26.08 56.37
C GLN A 228 -6.03 25.98 57.17
N MET A 229 -7.16 25.85 56.50
CA MET A 229 -8.47 25.61 57.13
C MET A 229 -8.42 24.36 58.02
N ARG A 230 -7.84 23.25 57.53
CA ARG A 230 -7.71 22.02 58.31
C ARG A 230 -6.81 22.19 59.54
N ASN A 231 -5.73 22.97 59.44
CA ASN A 231 -4.84 23.27 60.55
C ASN A 231 -5.47 24.22 61.58
N GLU A 232 -6.29 25.19 61.13
CA GLU A 232 -7.06 26.07 61.99
C GLU A 232 -8.16 25.31 62.74
N HIS A 233 -8.88 24.39 62.09
CA HIS A 233 -9.85 23.49 62.73
C HIS A 233 -9.17 22.49 63.69
N ARG A 234 -7.85 22.28 63.56
CA ARG A 234 -7.03 21.42 64.42
C ARG A 234 -6.36 22.18 65.57
N ARG A 235 -6.46 23.51 65.62
CA ARG A 235 -6.07 24.28 66.81
C ARG A 235 -7.13 24.08 67.90
N PRO A 236 -6.77 23.59 69.09
CA PRO A 236 -7.73 23.48 70.18
C PRO A 236 -8.20 24.89 70.58
N GLY A 237 -9.51 25.11 70.49
CA GLY A 237 -10.15 26.28 71.08
C GLY A 237 -9.84 26.34 72.58
N ARG A 238 -9.65 27.57 73.07
CA ARG A 238 -9.56 27.91 74.49
C ARG A 238 -10.54 27.08 75.31
N THR A 239 -10.01 26.28 76.23
CA THR A 239 -10.77 25.65 77.30
C THR A 239 -11.28 26.70 78.27
N THR A 240 -12.59 26.89 78.31
CA THR A 240 -13.32 27.33 79.50
C THR A 240 -14.33 26.25 79.87
N GLY A 241 -14.19 25.68 81.07
CA GLY A 241 -15.30 25.14 81.84
C GLY A 241 -15.67 23.66 81.67
N SER A 242 -15.04 22.81 82.47
CA SER A 242 -15.61 21.75 83.31
C SER A 242 -17.07 21.29 83.07
N ARG A 243 -17.28 20.01 82.75
CA ARG A 243 -17.87 18.98 83.65
C ARG A 243 -18.24 17.67 82.93
N THR A 244 -17.70 16.58 83.48
CA THR A 244 -18.30 15.29 83.84
C THR A 244 -19.17 14.48 82.85
N ALA A 245 -18.76 13.21 82.75
CA ALA A 245 -19.57 11.99 82.66
C ALA A 245 -19.79 11.32 81.29
N ALA A 246 -19.23 10.11 81.22
CA ALA A 246 -19.79 8.86 80.67
C ALA A 246 -20.11 8.77 79.16
N SER A 247 -19.25 8.03 78.46
CA SER A 247 -19.65 7.14 77.36
C SER A 247 -20.47 5.97 77.94
N PRO A 248 -21.41 5.32 77.21
CA PRO A 248 -21.07 4.74 75.91
C PRO A 248 -22.19 4.64 74.86
N ASN A 249 -21.75 4.16 73.69
CA ASN A 249 -22.49 3.35 72.72
C ASN A 249 -23.26 4.17 71.67
N TRP A 250 -22.86 4.02 70.40
CA TRP A 250 -23.64 3.29 69.39
C TRP A 250 -22.71 2.85 68.25
N LYS A 251 -22.67 1.54 68.03
CA LYS A 251 -22.15 0.89 66.82
C LYS A 251 -23.07 1.27 65.65
N HIS A 252 -22.51 1.57 64.48
CA HIS A 252 -22.81 0.89 63.21
C HIS A 252 -21.78 1.30 62.12
N ASN A 253 -20.84 0.38 61.89
CA ASN A 253 -20.13 0.07 60.64
C ASN A 253 -21.15 -0.23 59.52
N CYS A 254 -20.87 -0.26 58.21
CA CYS A 254 -19.71 -0.08 57.34
C CYS A 254 -20.31 -0.10 55.91
N TRP A 255 -19.89 0.77 55.00
CA TRP A 255 -20.00 0.50 53.57
C TRP A 255 -18.60 0.16 53.06
N ASN A 256 -18.41 -1.12 52.73
CA ASN A 256 -17.18 -1.66 52.18
C ASN A 256 -17.10 -1.43 50.67
N THR A 257 -15.89 -1.05 50.25
CA THR A 257 -15.36 -1.09 48.88
C THR A 257 -15.24 -2.55 48.40
N PRO A 258 -15.09 -2.79 47.08
CA PRO A 258 -13.81 -3.37 46.64
C PRO A 258 -13.33 -2.80 45.29
N ALA A 259 -12.04 -2.47 45.19
CA ALA A 259 -10.99 -3.21 44.48
C ALA A 259 -10.78 -2.81 43.00
N ALA A 260 -9.57 -2.33 42.72
CA ALA A 260 -9.05 -2.03 41.40
C ALA A 260 -8.62 -3.32 40.69
N ALA A 261 -8.92 -3.40 39.39
CA ALA A 261 -8.57 -4.48 38.49
C ALA A 261 -7.21 -4.27 37.81
N GLU A 262 -6.50 -5.37 37.57
CA GLU A 262 -5.19 -5.47 36.93
C GLU A 262 -5.25 -5.50 35.38
N ARG A 263 -4.16 -5.00 34.78
CA ARG A 263 -3.53 -5.17 33.44
C ARG A 263 -4.24 -6.01 32.33
N PRO A 264 -4.11 -5.60 31.05
CA PRO A 264 -4.28 -6.52 29.92
C PRO A 264 -2.95 -6.84 29.19
N CYS A 265 -2.77 -8.11 28.86
CA CYS A 265 -1.82 -8.62 27.86
C CYS A 265 -2.59 -9.10 26.63
N SER A 266 -2.00 -8.91 25.45
CA SER A 266 -2.54 -9.15 24.10
C SER A 266 -2.92 -10.61 23.81
N PRO A 267 -3.61 -10.84 22.67
CA PRO A 267 -3.33 -12.05 21.89
C PRO A 267 -3.03 -11.79 20.41
N ARG A 268 -2.46 -12.85 19.82
CA ARG A 268 -2.10 -13.10 18.42
C ARG A 268 -3.24 -12.89 17.43
#